data_AF-I4YLB4-F1
#
_entry.id   AF-I4YLB4-F1
#
_cell.length_a   1.000
_cell.length_b   1.000
_cell.length_c   1.000
_cell.angle_alpha   90.00
_cell.angle_beta   90.00
_cell.angle_gamma   90.00
#
_symmetry.space_group_name_H-M   'P 1'
#
loop_
_entity.id
_entity.type
_entity.pdbx_description
1 polymer ?
#
loop_
_entity_poly.entity_id
_entity_poly.type
_entity_poly.pdbx_seq_one_letter_code
_entity_poly.pdbx_strand_id
1 'polypeptide(L)'
;MKIFRLLSGSAAALALVAGLAAAQPAAARDRLSPGAAVALGALGGLAVGAVVGSAVAQPQPPVVYRAPPPPPPPVYVEEAAPVYYERPVREVYVERCTTERYREWVPGWGWEHRTRRICN
;
A
#
# COMPACT_ATOMS: atom_id res chain seq x y z
N MET A 1 -21.44 -20.21 22.88
CA MET A 1 -22.35 -20.18 24.05
C MET A 1 -21.89 -19.31 25.23
N LYS A 2 -20.70 -18.68 25.22
CA LYS A 2 -20.25 -17.77 26.31
C LYS A 2 -20.87 -16.36 26.26
N ILE A 3 -21.18 -15.87 25.05
CA ILE A 3 -21.73 -14.52 24.80
C ILE A 3 -23.14 -14.35 25.39
N PHE A 4 -23.98 -15.38 25.31
CA PHE A 4 -25.33 -15.36 25.89
C PHE A 4 -25.34 -15.30 27.44
N ARG A 5 -24.32 -15.85 28.10
CA ARG A 5 -24.20 -15.79 29.58
C ARG A 5 -23.71 -14.42 30.08
N LEU A 6 -22.96 -13.69 29.25
CA LEU A 6 -22.50 -12.32 29.56
C LEU A 6 -23.66 -11.31 29.42
N LEU A 7 -24.51 -11.49 28.40
CA LEU A 7 -25.71 -10.66 28.18
C LEU A 7 -26.77 -10.85 29.29
N SER A 8 -26.94 -12.07 29.81
CA SER A 8 -27.89 -12.31 30.92
C SER A 8 -27.39 -11.73 32.24
N GLY A 9 -26.07 -11.74 32.48
CA GLY A 9 -25.46 -11.21 33.70
C GLY A 9 -25.58 -9.68 33.81
N SER A 10 -25.37 -8.95 32.71
CA SER A 10 -25.49 -7.49 32.69
C SER A 10 -26.93 -7.01 32.83
N ALA A 11 -27.89 -7.72 32.22
CA ALA A 11 -29.31 -7.41 32.36
C ALA A 11 -29.81 -7.60 33.81
N ALA A 12 -29.38 -8.67 34.49
CA ALA A 12 -29.72 -8.90 35.90
C ALA A 12 -29.09 -7.85 36.84
N ALA A 13 -27.85 -7.44 36.58
CA ALA A 13 -27.19 -6.39 37.35
C ALA A 13 -27.87 -5.02 37.18
N LEU A 14 -28.24 -4.65 35.95
CA LEU A 14 -28.99 -3.43 35.66
C LEU A 14 -30.37 -3.42 36.33
N ALA A 15 -31.08 -4.56 36.32
CA ALA A 15 -32.38 -4.69 36.96
C ALA A 15 -32.30 -4.54 38.49
N LEU A 16 -31.23 -5.07 39.12
CA LEU A 16 -30.98 -4.88 40.55
C LEU A 16 -30.70 -3.42 40.90
N VAL A 17 -29.86 -2.73 40.13
CA VAL A 17 -29.55 -1.31 40.34
C VAL A 17 -30.79 -0.43 40.13
N ALA A 18 -31.59 -0.70 39.09
CA ALA A 18 -32.85 -0.02 38.85
C ALA A 18 -33.88 -0.28 39.96
N GLY A 19 -33.93 -1.51 40.50
CA GLY A 19 -34.78 -1.87 41.63
C GLY A 19 -34.40 -1.14 42.92
N LEU A 20 -33.10 -0.96 43.20
CA LEU A 20 -32.63 -0.15 44.33
C LEU A 20 -32.90 1.34 44.14
N ALA A 21 -32.84 1.86 42.91
CA ALA A 21 -33.18 3.26 42.61
C ALA A 21 -34.69 3.55 42.76
N ALA A 22 -35.54 2.54 42.53
CA ALA A 22 -36.99 2.63 42.73
C ALA A 22 -37.42 2.38 44.19
N ALA A 23 -36.53 1.93 45.06
CA ALA A 23 -36.79 1.80 46.48
C ALA A 23 -36.96 3.20 47.09
N GLN A 24 -38.22 3.54 47.39
CA GLN A 24 -38.61 4.85 47.88
C GLN A 24 -37.82 5.21 49.15
N PRO A 25 -37.06 6.32 49.18
CA PRO A 25 -36.27 6.72 50.36
C PRO A 25 -37.15 7.16 51.54
N ALA A 26 -38.48 7.22 51.35
CA ALA A 26 -39.44 7.68 52.35
C ALA A 26 -39.53 6.76 53.58
N ALA A 27 -39.35 5.45 53.43
CA ALA A 27 -39.49 4.50 54.54
C ALA A 27 -38.32 4.51 55.55
N ALA A 28 -37.19 5.15 55.23
CA ALA A 28 -36.01 5.22 56.10
C ALA A 28 -35.86 6.56 56.84
N ARG A 29 -36.67 7.56 56.51
CA ARG A 29 -36.55 8.93 57.06
C ARG A 29 -37.04 9.05 58.50
N ASP A 30 -37.91 8.15 58.97
CA ASP A 30 -38.52 8.24 60.29
C ASP A 30 -37.57 7.89 61.46
N ARG A 31 -36.38 7.33 61.17
CA ARG A 31 -35.40 6.90 62.20
C ARG A 31 -33.99 7.45 62.01
N LEU A 32 -33.74 8.24 60.97
CA LEU A 32 -32.40 8.73 60.63
C LEU A 32 -32.37 10.25 60.58
N SER A 33 -31.44 10.83 61.35
CA SER A 33 -31.18 12.26 61.29
C SER A 33 -30.67 12.66 59.88
N PRO A 34 -30.93 13.88 59.41
CA PRO A 34 -30.47 14.34 58.10
C PRO A 34 -28.96 14.15 57.87
N GLY A 35 -28.15 14.37 58.91
CA GLY A 35 -26.70 14.15 58.86
C GLY A 35 -26.30 12.69 58.72
N ALA A 36 -27.00 11.77 59.41
CA ALA A 36 -26.75 10.34 59.28
C ALA A 36 -27.16 9.81 57.89
N ALA A 37 -28.23 10.34 57.31
CA ALA A 37 -28.62 10.00 55.94
C ALA A 37 -27.57 10.45 54.90
N VAL A 38 -27.01 11.65 55.07
CA VAL A 38 -25.93 12.17 54.21
C VAL A 38 -24.65 11.33 54.38
N ALA A 39 -24.29 10.98 55.61
CA ALA A 39 -23.12 10.16 55.89
C ALA A 39 -23.23 8.77 55.25
N LEU A 40 -24.39 8.11 55.40
CA LEU A 40 -24.64 6.81 54.77
C LEU A 40 -24.67 6.90 53.23
N GLY A 41 -25.24 7.97 52.68
CA GLY A 41 -25.23 8.22 51.23
C GLY A 41 -23.80 8.40 50.70
N ALA A 42 -22.97 9.18 51.39
CA ALA A 42 -21.58 9.40 51.00
C ALA A 42 -20.74 8.12 51.10
N LEU A 43 -20.88 7.37 52.20
CA LEU A 43 -20.16 6.10 52.40
C LEU A 43 -20.62 5.02 51.43
N GLY A 44 -21.93 4.88 51.21
CA GLY A 44 -22.49 3.94 50.24
C GLY A 44 -22.10 4.30 48.81
N GLY A 45 -22.16 5.57 48.44
CA GLY A 45 -21.76 6.07 47.12
C GLY A 45 -20.28 5.85 46.83
N LEU A 46 -19.40 6.11 47.80
CA LEU A 46 -17.96 5.85 47.67
C LEU A 46 -17.65 4.35 47.57
N ALA A 47 -18.32 3.52 48.37
CA ALA A 47 -18.13 2.07 48.34
C ALA A 47 -18.54 1.49 46.97
N VAL A 48 -19.72 1.85 46.46
CA VAL A 48 -20.19 1.42 45.13
C VAL A 48 -19.29 1.98 44.02
N GLY A 49 -18.92 3.27 44.12
CA GLY A 49 -18.03 3.93 43.16
C GLY A 49 -16.65 3.28 43.09
N ALA A 50 -16.08 2.88 44.22
CA ALA A 50 -14.77 2.21 44.26
C ALA A 50 -14.82 0.80 43.65
N VAL A 51 -15.89 0.04 43.90
CA VAL A 51 -16.06 -1.30 43.31
C VAL A 51 -16.23 -1.21 41.79
N VAL A 52 -17.07 -0.30 41.30
CA VAL A 52 -17.27 -0.12 39.86
C VAL A 52 -16.01 0.48 39.21
N GLY A 53 -15.40 1.48 39.84
CA GLY A 53 -14.18 2.13 39.34
C GLY A 53 -13.01 1.15 39.23
N SER A 54 -12.81 0.27 40.21
CA SER A 54 -11.76 -0.76 40.18
C SER A 54 -12.00 -1.83 39.10
N ALA A 55 -13.27 -2.13 38.79
CA ALA A 55 -13.62 -3.04 37.70
C ALA A 55 -13.38 -2.41 36.31
N VAL A 56 -13.55 -1.09 36.17
CA VAL A 56 -13.32 -0.37 34.91
C VAL A 56 -11.84 -0.03 34.71
N ALA A 57 -11.12 0.29 35.78
CA ALA A 57 -9.71 0.69 35.75
C ALA A 57 -8.74 -0.49 35.53
N GLN A 58 -9.22 -1.61 35.00
CA GLN A 58 -8.38 -2.77 34.70
C GLN A 58 -7.35 -2.38 33.62
N PRO A 59 -6.05 -2.68 33.82
CA PRO A 59 -5.03 -2.41 32.80
C PRO A 59 -5.38 -3.14 31.50
N GLN A 60 -5.48 -2.39 30.40
CA GLN A 60 -5.59 -3.01 29.08
C GLN A 60 -4.24 -3.65 28.70
N PRO A 61 -4.25 -4.82 28.05
CA PRO A 61 -3.03 -5.41 27.54
C PRO A 61 -2.36 -4.48 26.52
N PRO A 62 -1.02 -4.42 26.49
CA PRO A 62 -0.32 -3.58 25.53
C PRO A 62 -0.65 -4.02 24.10
N VAL A 63 -0.98 -3.04 23.24
CA VAL A 63 -1.18 -3.30 21.81
C VAL A 63 0.20 -3.50 21.18
N VAL A 64 0.51 -4.73 20.77
CA VAL A 64 1.74 -5.06 20.04
C VAL A 64 1.49 -4.86 18.55
N TYR A 65 2.00 -3.77 18.00
CA TYR A 65 2.05 -3.59 16.55
C TYR A 65 3.19 -4.44 15.97
N ARG A 66 2.84 -5.40 15.11
CA ARG A 66 3.81 -6.07 14.26
C ARG A 66 3.92 -5.31 12.95
N ALA A 67 5.14 -5.03 12.53
CA ALA A 67 5.39 -4.54 11.19
C ALA A 67 4.90 -5.58 10.17
N PRO A 68 4.27 -5.14 9.06
CA PRO A 68 3.98 -6.02 7.94
C PRO A 68 5.27 -6.67 7.42
N PRO A 69 5.20 -7.90 6.88
CA PRO A 69 6.35 -8.51 6.23
C PRO A 69 6.84 -7.66 5.05
N PRO A 70 8.15 -7.66 4.75
CA PRO A 70 8.68 -6.95 3.59
C PRO A 70 8.08 -7.51 2.28
N PRO A 71 7.95 -6.67 1.23
CA PRO A 71 7.47 -7.11 -0.06
C PRO A 71 8.41 -8.17 -0.66
N PRO A 72 7.87 -9.11 -1.48
CA PRO A 72 8.71 -10.08 -2.18
C PRO A 72 9.65 -9.36 -3.16
N PRO A 73 10.86 -9.92 -3.41
CA PRO A 73 11.78 -9.35 -4.38
C PRO A 73 11.18 -9.39 -5.79
N PRO A 74 11.53 -8.43 -6.65
CA PRO A 74 11.10 -8.45 -8.04
C PRO A 74 11.66 -9.69 -8.75
N VAL A 75 10.80 -10.37 -9.52
CA VAL A 75 11.20 -11.44 -10.43
C VAL A 75 11.48 -10.79 -11.78
N TYR A 76 12.75 -10.77 -12.19
CA TYR A 76 13.15 -10.36 -13.52
C TYR A 76 13.00 -11.55 -14.46
N VAL A 77 12.18 -11.40 -15.50
CA VAL A 77 12.08 -12.37 -16.59
C VAL A 77 12.96 -11.85 -17.73
N GLU A 78 13.88 -12.67 -18.22
CA GLU A 78 14.62 -12.34 -19.43
C GLU A 78 13.64 -12.35 -20.61
N GLU A 79 13.38 -11.17 -21.17
CA GLU A 79 12.59 -11.04 -22.38
C GLU A 79 13.41 -11.54 -23.57
N ALA A 80 12.80 -12.37 -24.42
CA ALA A 80 13.49 -12.95 -25.56
C ALA A 80 14.04 -11.85 -26.47
N ALA A 81 15.33 -11.93 -26.81
CA ALA A 81 15.97 -10.95 -27.66
C ALA A 81 15.24 -10.85 -29.02
N PRO A 82 15.02 -9.63 -29.55
CA PRO A 82 14.39 -9.46 -30.85
C PRO A 82 15.26 -10.06 -31.96
N VAL A 83 14.65 -10.87 -32.82
CA VAL A 83 15.30 -11.40 -34.02
C VAL A 83 15.33 -10.31 -35.08
N TYR A 84 16.52 -9.80 -35.40
CA TYR A 84 16.72 -8.86 -36.50
C TYR A 84 16.96 -9.63 -37.81
N TYR A 85 16.15 -9.36 -38.82
CA TYR A 85 16.38 -9.86 -40.18
C TYR A 85 17.20 -8.85 -40.96
N GLU A 86 18.33 -9.28 -41.52
CA GLU A 86 19.10 -8.46 -42.45
C GLU A 86 18.29 -8.21 -43.73
N ARG A 87 18.20 -6.94 -44.14
CA ARG A 87 17.58 -6.57 -45.41
C ARG A 87 18.46 -7.07 -46.55
N PRO A 88 17.91 -7.76 -47.56
CA PRO A 88 18.70 -8.16 -48.72
C PRO A 88 19.26 -6.91 -49.42
N VAL A 89 20.58 -6.88 -49.62
CA VAL A 89 21.27 -5.83 -50.35
C VAL A 89 20.86 -5.95 -51.81
N ARG A 90 20.28 -4.88 -52.38
CA ARG A 90 20.03 -4.81 -53.82
C ARG A 90 21.32 -4.39 -54.50
N GLU A 91 21.88 -5.26 -55.34
CA GLU A 91 23.01 -4.91 -56.20
C GLU A 91 22.53 -3.89 -57.24
N VAL A 92 23.02 -2.65 -57.12
CA VAL A 92 22.77 -1.61 -58.11
C VAL A 92 23.96 -1.60 -59.06
N TYR A 93 23.73 -1.95 -60.32
CA TYR A 93 24.74 -1.80 -61.36
C TYR A 93 24.99 -0.31 -61.61
N VAL A 94 26.21 0.13 -61.30
CA VAL A 94 26.68 1.48 -61.59
C VAL A 94 27.70 1.35 -62.71
N GLU A 95 27.35 1.82 -63.91
CA GLU A 95 28.29 1.88 -65.03
C GLU A 95 29.47 2.76 -64.66
N ARG A 96 30.68 2.18 -64.72
CA ARG A 96 31.91 2.91 -64.38
C ARG A 96 32.56 3.40 -65.66
N CYS A 97 32.34 4.67 -65.97
CA CYS A 97 33.01 5.33 -67.08
C CYS A 97 34.38 5.91 -66.67
N THR A 98 35.44 5.47 -67.34
CA THR A 98 36.79 6.05 -67.25
C THR A 98 37.14 6.79 -68.54
N THR A 99 37.85 7.89 -68.39
CA THR A 99 38.34 8.68 -69.53
C THR A 99 39.82 8.38 -69.71
N GLU A 100 40.15 7.69 -70.80
CA GLU A 100 41.53 7.32 -71.14
C GLU A 100 42.12 8.34 -72.13
N ARG A 101 43.34 8.81 -71.83
CA ARG A 101 44.11 9.68 -72.72
C ARG A 101 45.17 8.85 -73.41
N TYR A 102 45.24 8.94 -74.73
CA TYR A 102 46.22 8.22 -75.53
C TYR A 102 46.83 9.15 -76.59
N ARG A 103 47.93 8.71 -77.20
CA ARG A 103 48.57 9.40 -78.31
C ARG A 103 48.39 8.57 -79.57
N GLU A 104 47.91 9.21 -80.61
CA GLU A 104 47.76 8.59 -81.91
C GLU A 104 48.67 9.31 -82.91
N TRP A 105 49.38 8.53 -83.73
CA TRP A 105 50.23 9.11 -84.77
C TRP A 105 49.38 9.47 -85.98
N VAL A 106 49.27 10.76 -86.29
CA VAL A 106 48.54 11.27 -87.45
C VAL A 106 49.52 11.53 -88.60
N PRO A 107 49.43 10.80 -89.73
CA PRO A 107 50.34 11.00 -90.86
C PRO A 107 50.33 12.45 -91.35
N GLY A 108 51.50 13.08 -91.41
CA GLY A 108 51.66 14.49 -91.81
C GLY A 108 51.54 15.52 -90.68
N TRP A 109 51.14 15.13 -89.47
CA TRP A 109 51.03 16.02 -88.31
C TRP A 109 51.91 15.59 -87.12
N GLY A 110 52.06 14.28 -86.91
CA GLY A 110 52.84 13.72 -85.80
C GLY A 110 51.95 13.18 -84.68
N TRP A 111 52.51 13.05 -83.47
CA TRP A 111 51.80 12.52 -82.31
C TRP A 111 50.74 13.49 -81.79
N GLU A 112 49.47 13.13 -81.89
CA GLU A 112 48.35 13.91 -81.36
C GLU A 112 47.78 13.27 -80.08
N HIS A 113 47.49 14.09 -79.06
CA HIS A 113 46.83 13.62 -77.84
C HIS A 113 45.31 13.57 -78.04
N ARG A 114 44.74 12.38 -77.88
CA ARG A 114 43.30 12.14 -77.97
C ARG A 114 42.78 11.57 -76.66
N THR A 115 41.48 11.70 -76.47
CA THR A 115 40.79 11.23 -75.26
C THR A 115 39.56 10.43 -75.67
N ARG A 116 39.34 9.27 -75.05
CA ARG A 116 38.13 8.45 -75.23
C ARG A 116 37.52 8.11 -73.88
N ARG A 117 36.19 8.01 -73.84
CA ARG A 117 35.45 7.54 -72.66
C ARG A 117 35.10 6.07 -72.86
N ILE A 118 35.47 5.24 -71.89
CA ILE A 118 35.19 3.81 -71.84
C ILE A 118 34.30 3.56 -70.64
N CYS A 119 33.16 2.91 -70.82
CA CYS A 119 32.25 2.53 -69.75
C CYS A 119 32.20 1.00 -69.66
N ASN A 120 32.19 0.47 -68.44
CA ASN A 120 32.02 -0.96 -68.12
C ASN A 120 30.91 -1.14 -67.09
#